data_AF-A0A6B3FJP9-F1
#
_entry.id   AF-A0A6B3FJP9-F1
#
_cell.length_a   1.000
_cell.length_b   1.000
_cell.length_c   1.000
_cell.angle_alpha   90.00
_cell.angle_beta   90.00
_cell.angle_gamma   90.00
#
_symmetry.space_group_name_H-M   'P 1'
#
loop_
_entity.id
_entity.type
_entity.pdbx_description
1 polymer ?
#
loop_
_entity_poly.entity_id
_entity_poly.type
_entity_poly.pdbx_seq_one_letter_code
_entity_poly.pdbx_strand_id
1 'polypeptide(L)'
;IPVGRSNDDEGPGLLGMLLIMILGPLAASVIQLAVSRSREYEADASGAQLTGDPLALASALRKLDAGTKQLPLPPEPRIETASHMMIANPFR
;
A
#
# COMPACT_ATOMS: atom_id res chain seq x y z
N ILE A 1 -20.79 -35.55 37.97
CA ILE A 1 -20.62 -34.09 37.89
C ILE A 1 -21.51 -33.60 36.75
N PRO A 2 -22.61 -32.88 37.00
CA PRO A 2 -23.47 -32.37 35.94
C PRO A 2 -22.89 -31.04 35.42
N VAL A 3 -22.73 -30.93 34.11
CA VAL A 3 -22.32 -29.68 33.44
C VAL A 3 -23.56 -28.83 33.27
N GLY A 4 -23.71 -27.82 34.14
CA GLY A 4 -24.70 -26.77 34.01
C GLY A 4 -24.34 -25.87 32.84
N ARG A 5 -25.24 -25.81 31.86
CA ARG A 5 -25.23 -24.85 30.76
C ARG A 5 -25.83 -23.54 31.27
N SER A 6 -24.98 -22.56 31.58
CA SER A 6 -25.39 -21.16 31.73
C SER A 6 -25.05 -20.43 30.42
N ASN A 7 -26.05 -20.33 29.55
CA ASN A 7 -26.01 -19.44 28.37
C ASN A 7 -26.34 -18.03 28.87
N ASP A 8 -25.38 -17.21 29.28
CA ASP A 8 -25.53 -15.74 29.35
C ASP A 8 -24.12 -15.15 29.52
N ASP A 9 -23.71 -14.25 28.61
CA ASP A 9 -22.42 -13.55 28.54
C ASP A 9 -21.16 -14.29 28.03
N GLU A 10 -21.26 -15.10 26.98
CA GLU A 10 -20.07 -15.61 26.29
C GLU A 10 -19.78 -14.80 25.02
N GLY A 11 -18.60 -14.15 25.00
CA GLY A 11 -18.01 -13.57 23.80
C GLY A 11 -17.86 -14.60 22.67
N PRO A 12 -17.24 -14.24 21.54
CA PRO A 12 -17.11 -15.17 20.42
C PRO A 12 -16.49 -16.48 20.91
N GLY A 13 -17.26 -17.58 20.83
CA GLY A 13 -16.78 -18.91 21.19
C GLY A 13 -15.59 -19.33 20.32
N LEU A 14 -14.99 -20.50 20.59
CA LEU A 14 -13.77 -20.95 19.90
C LEU A 14 -13.84 -20.85 18.36
N LEU A 15 -14.98 -21.18 17.76
CA LEU A 15 -15.21 -21.02 16.32
C LEU A 15 -15.25 -19.55 15.88
N GLY A 16 -15.88 -18.67 16.65
CA GLY A 16 -15.91 -17.23 16.39
C GLY A 16 -14.51 -16.62 16.47
N MET A 17 -13.71 -17.01 17.46
CA MET A 17 -12.32 -16.59 17.57
C MET A 17 -11.47 -17.05 16.38
N LEU A 18 -11.67 -18.29 15.91
CA LEU A 18 -10.96 -18.80 14.73
C LEU A 18 -11.31 -18.02 13.46
N LEU A 19 -12.59 -17.68 13.28
CA LEU A 19 -13.03 -16.85 12.16
C LEU A 19 -12.41 -15.45 12.22
N ILE A 20 -12.40 -14.81 13.40
CA ILE A 20 -11.77 -13.48 13.57
C ILE A 20 -10.27 -13.53 13.28
N MET A 21 -9.56 -14.58 13.72
CA MET A 21 -8.13 -14.72 13.48
C MET A 21 -7.77 -14.82 11.99
N ILE A 22 -8.65 -15.38 11.16
CA ILE A 22 -8.42 -15.52 9.72
C ILE A 22 -8.96 -14.30 8.96
N LEU A 23 -10.21 -13.92 9.24
CA LEU A 23 -10.90 -12.85 8.51
C LEU A 23 -10.39 -11.46 8.89
N GLY A 24 -9.93 -11.27 10.13
CA GLY A 24 -9.38 -10.01 10.61
C GLY A 24 -8.20 -9.53 9.76
N PRO A 25 -7.12 -10.31 9.63
CA PRO A 25 -5.99 -9.95 8.76
C PRO A 25 -6.39 -9.72 7.30
N LEU A 26 -7.28 -10.55 6.74
CA LEU A 26 -7.75 -10.38 5.37
C LEU A 26 -8.51 -9.07 5.17
N ALA A 27 -9.43 -8.75 6.09
CA ALA A 27 -10.14 -7.48 6.08
C ALA A 27 -9.17 -6.30 6.23
N ALA A 28 -8.19 -6.41 7.14
CA ALA A 28 -7.16 -5.40 7.33
C ALA A 28 -6.33 -5.18 6.05
N SER A 29 -5.93 -6.25 5.34
CA SER A 29 -5.20 -6.14 4.07
C SER A 29 -6.03 -5.44 3.00
N VAL A 30 -7.31 -5.76 2.87
CA VAL A 30 -8.20 -5.09 1.90
C VAL A 30 -8.34 -3.61 2.23
N ILE A 31 -8.55 -3.28 3.51
CA ILE A 31 -8.64 -1.88 3.96
C ILE A 31 -7.31 -1.16 3.69
N GLN A 32 -6.17 -1.77 4.00
CA GLN A 32 -4.86 -1.17 3.78
C GLN A 32 -4.61 -0.89 2.29
N LEU A 33 -4.95 -1.82 1.40
CA LEU A 33 -4.84 -1.64 -0.05
C LEU A 33 -5.76 -0.51 -0.54
N ALA A 34 -7.00 -0.46 -0.05
CA ALA A 34 -7.95 0.59 -0.39
C ALA A 34 -7.46 1.98 0.06
N VAL A 35 -6.96 2.10 1.30
CA VAL A 35 -6.41 3.35 1.84
C VAL A 35 -5.15 3.78 1.09
N SER A 36 -4.23 2.85 0.80
CA SER A 36 -2.99 3.14 0.06
C SER A 36 -3.30 3.78 -1.29
N ARG A 37 -4.24 3.19 -2.04
CA ARG A 37 -4.62 3.70 -3.36
C ARG A 37 -5.28 5.08 -3.28
N SER A 38 -6.14 5.30 -2.28
CA SER A 38 -6.77 6.62 -2.08
C SER A 38 -5.73 7.71 -1.80
N ARG A 39 -4.70 7.40 -0.99
CA ARG A 39 -3.63 8.35 -0.67
C ARG A 39 -2.75 8.68 -1.87
N GLU A 40 -2.48 7.70 -2.72
CA GLU A 40 -1.74 7.89 -3.97
C GLU A 40 -2.49 8.86 -4.90
N TYR A 41 -3.80 8.68 -5.09
CA TYR A 41 -4.61 9.60 -5.90
C TYR A 41 -4.68 11.02 -5.34
N GLU A 42 -4.76 11.16 -4.03
CA GLU A 42 -4.72 12.47 -3.37
C GLU A 42 -3.36 13.15 -3.58
N ALA A 43 -2.25 12.40 -3.49
CA ALA A 43 -0.91 12.92 -3.74
C ALA A 43 -0.76 13.41 -5.19
N ASP A 44 -1.24 12.65 -6.17
CA ASP A 44 -1.20 13.04 -7.58
C ASP A 44 -2.04 14.30 -7.85
N ALA A 45 -3.25 14.35 -7.29
CA ALA A 45 -4.13 15.50 -7.40
C ALA A 45 -3.51 16.75 -6.76
N SER A 46 -2.93 16.61 -5.56
CA SER A 46 -2.22 17.69 -4.89
C SER A 46 -1.00 18.15 -5.69
N GLY A 47 -0.25 17.22 -6.30
CA GLY A 47 0.90 17.55 -7.16
C GLY A 47 0.48 18.34 -8.40
N ALA A 48 -0.61 17.95 -9.05
CA ALA A 48 -1.18 18.67 -10.18
C ALA A 48 -1.65 20.08 -9.79
N GLN A 49 -2.29 20.23 -8.63
CA GLN A 49 -2.72 21.53 -8.11
C GLN A 49 -1.53 22.43 -7.76
N LEU A 50 -0.50 21.88 -7.10
CA LEU A 50 0.70 22.62 -6.72
C LEU A 50 1.48 23.13 -7.93
N THR A 51 1.56 22.31 -8.98
CA THR A 51 2.27 22.68 -10.23
C THR A 51 1.46 23.63 -11.11
N GLY A 52 0.14 23.70 -10.94
CA GLY A 52 -0.76 24.50 -11.79
C GLY A 52 -0.85 24.02 -13.24
N ASP A 53 -0.14 22.94 -13.60
CA ASP A 53 -0.09 22.36 -14.95
C ASP A 53 -0.09 20.83 -14.86
N PRO A 54 -1.28 20.19 -14.82
CA PRO A 54 -1.39 18.73 -14.74
C PRO A 54 -0.77 18.01 -15.96
N LEU A 55 -0.75 18.64 -17.14
CA LEU A 55 -0.22 18.02 -18.35
C LEU A 55 1.31 18.02 -18.35
N ALA A 56 1.93 19.09 -17.84
CA ALA A 56 3.38 19.14 -17.63
C ALA A 56 3.82 18.10 -16.60
N LEU A 57 3.10 17.96 -15.48
CA LEU A 57 3.38 16.91 -14.49
C LEU A 57 3.31 15.51 -15.12
N ALA A 58 2.24 15.20 -15.86
CA ALA A 58 2.09 13.93 -16.56
C ALA A 58 3.18 13.71 -17.64
N SER A 59 3.64 14.78 -18.29
CA SER A 59 4.76 14.73 -19.23
C SER A 59 6.09 14.43 -18.52
N ALA A 60 6.35 15.06 -17.38
CA ALA A 60 7.55 14.84 -16.58
C ALA A 60 7.63 13.39 -16.07
N LEU A 61 6.54 12.86 -15.52
CA LEU A 61 6.48 11.46 -15.07
C LEU A 61 6.73 10.46 -16.21
N ARG A 62 6.16 10.71 -17.41
CA ARG A 62 6.44 9.89 -18.60
C ARG A 62 7.91 9.94 -19.03
N LYS A 63 8.54 11.12 -18.95
CA LYS A 63 9.97 11.26 -19.24
C LYS A 63 10.83 10.53 -18.22
N LEU A 64 10.45 10.56 -16.94
CA LEU A 64 11.13 9.80 -15.88
C LEU A 64 11.04 8.29 -16.14
N ASP A 65 9.84 7.76 -16.37
CA ASP A 65 9.64 6.33 -16.66
C ASP A 65 10.37 5.86 -17.92
N ALA A 66 10.34 6.66 -18.99
CA ALA A 66 11.11 6.37 -20.20
C ALA A 66 12.63 6.43 -19.95
N GLY A 67 13.09 7.40 -19.16
CA GLY A 67 14.49 7.61 -18.84
C GLY A 67 15.10 6.47 -18.01
N THR A 68 14.40 6.00 -16.96
CA THR A 68 14.90 4.87 -16.14
C THR A 68 15.01 3.59 -16.96
N LYS A 69 14.03 3.34 -17.85
CA LYS A 69 14.05 2.17 -18.75
C LYS A 69 15.16 2.24 -19.80
N GLN A 70 15.46 3.43 -20.31
CA GLN A 70 16.50 3.62 -21.32
C GLN A 70 17.91 3.49 -20.74
N LEU A 71 18.11 3.96 -19.50
CA LEU A 71 19.41 3.95 -18.85
C LEU A 71 19.26 3.58 -17.37
N PRO A 72 19.03 2.30 -17.05
CA PRO A 72 18.95 1.84 -15.68
C PRO A 72 20.31 2.00 -15.00
N LEU A 73 20.29 2.38 -13.72
CA LEU A 73 21.49 2.44 -12.89
C LEU A 73 21.99 1.03 -12.57
N PRO A 74 23.32 0.86 -12.37
CA PRO A 74 23.84 -0.40 -11.87
C PRO A 74 23.34 -0.65 -10.44
N PRO A 75 23.02 -1.90 -10.08
CA PRO A 75 22.57 -2.28 -8.73
C PRO A 75 23.75 -2.29 -7.75
N GLU A 76 24.31 -1.11 -7.48
CA GLU A 76 25.33 -0.93 -6.46
C GLU A 76 24.66 -0.92 -5.07
N PRO A 77 25.28 -1.50 -4.02
CA PRO A 77 24.69 -1.56 -2.68
C PRO A 77 24.21 -0.21 -2.12
N ARG A 78 24.94 0.88 -2.44
CA ARG A 78 24.57 2.24 -2.03
C ARG A 78 23.32 2.76 -2.75
N ILE A 79 23.12 2.38 -4.01
CA ILE A 79 21.96 2.81 -4.80
C ILE A 79 20.74 1.98 -4.41
N GLU A 80 20.90 0.68 -4.20
CA GLU A 80 19.81 -0.22 -3.77
C GLU A 80 19.18 0.23 -2.45
N THR A 81 20.02 0.53 -1.47
CA THR A 81 19.58 1.01 -0.14
C THR A 81 18.83 2.33 -0.20
N ALA A 82 19.13 3.20 -1.17
CA ALA A 82 18.44 4.48 -1.38
C ALA A 82 17.25 4.40 -2.37
N SER A 83 17.09 3.29 -3.10
CA SER A 83 16.13 3.19 -4.21
C SER A 83 14.67 3.45 -3.81
N HIS A 84 14.29 3.11 -2.57
CA HIS A 84 12.94 3.35 -2.04
C HIS A 84 12.61 4.84 -1.80
N MET A 85 13.63 5.70 -1.79
CA MET A 85 13.47 7.16 -1.67
C MET A 85 13.50 7.86 -3.04
N MET A 86 13.79 7.12 -4.12
CA MET A 86 13.79 7.67 -5.47
C MET A 86 12.36 7.73 -6.03
N ILE A 87 12.13 8.67 -6.95
CA ILE A 87 10.81 8.90 -7.57
C ILE A 87 10.37 7.68 -8.41
N ALA A 88 11.32 7.03 -9.08
CA ALA A 88 11.08 5.83 -9.87
C ALA A 88 12.17 4.79 -9.57
N ASN A 89 11.84 3.52 -9.77
CA ASN A 89 12.80 2.43 -9.57
C ASN A 89 13.97 2.61 -10.57
N PRO A 90 15.21 2.80 -10.09
CA PRO A 90 16.34 3.12 -10.97
C PRO A 90 16.88 1.89 -11.73
N PHE A 91 16.40 0.69 -11.43
CA PHE A 91 16.88 -0.57 -11.99
C PHE A 91 15.95 -1.16 -13.06
N ARG A 92 14.90 -0.41 -13.44
CA ARG A 92 13.85 -0.84 -14.38
C ARG A 92 13.73 0.08 -15.58
#